data_AF-A0A7X9IRV2-F1
#
_entry.id   AF-A0A7X9IRV2-F1
#
_cell.length_a   1.000
_cell.length_b   1.000
_cell.length_c   1.000
_cell.angle_alpha   90.00
_cell.angle_beta   90.00
_cell.angle_gamma   90.00
#
_symmetry.space_group_name_H-M   'P 1'
#
loop_
_entity.id
_entity.type
_entity.pdbx_description
1 polymer ?
#
loop_
_entity_poly.entity_id
_entity_poly.type
_entity_poly.pdbx_seq_one_letter_code
_entity_poly.pdbx_strand_id
1 'polypeptide(L)'
;MKKNIKFISLFIFILMFLMTILLINKFAFKISAQQTTTTTTQTTTQKVQVVDLSNFAYSFVNFSSNYATLQSKLKSSSYNIEEKDINSPNGKFLIIAEKKLNFMTEKLYLYFDYKKNLIYFQVSFLCEDAYTRKPLEKLYQQLVDKLNTKYGESQNKDYGYYKKTDTVEVVLFPIYPFKNSIEIQAKNVTLFNQYSTEYMAEMEKGMNQEVSSIVNTF
;
A
#
# COMPACT_ATOMS: atom_id res chain seq x y z
N MET A 1 12.69 -32.12 44.10
CA MET A 1 13.10 -32.26 42.67
C MET A 1 12.51 -31.22 41.70
N LYS A 2 11.89 -30.09 42.14
CA LYS A 2 11.33 -29.08 41.22
C LYS A 2 12.25 -27.88 40.90
N LYS A 3 13.48 -27.82 41.44
CA LYS A 3 14.41 -26.68 41.25
C LYS A 3 15.29 -26.77 39.98
N ASN A 4 15.42 -27.95 39.36
CA ASN A 4 16.37 -28.15 38.24
C ASN A 4 15.75 -27.95 36.84
N ILE A 5 14.42 -27.92 36.72
CA ILE A 5 13.74 -27.77 35.42
C ILE A 5 13.90 -26.34 34.86
N LYS A 6 13.94 -25.32 35.73
CA LYS A 6 14.16 -23.92 35.31
C LYS A 6 15.57 -23.67 34.78
N PHE A 7 16.57 -24.38 35.32
CA PHE A 7 17.96 -24.29 34.85
C PHE A 7 18.14 -24.95 33.48
N ILE A 8 17.48 -26.09 33.25
CA ILE A 8 17.51 -26.78 31.95
C ILE A 8 16.83 -25.94 30.86
N SER A 9 15.70 -25.31 31.19
CA SER A 9 14.99 -24.41 30.26
C SER A 9 15.82 -23.16 29.90
N LEU A 10 16.51 -22.55 30.87
CA LEU A 10 17.38 -21.40 30.62
C LEU A 10 18.61 -21.79 29.79
N PHE A 11 19.17 -22.98 30.03
CA PHE A 11 20.30 -23.50 29.26
C PHE A 11 19.94 -23.76 27.80
N ILE A 12 18.75 -24.32 27.53
CA ILE A 12 18.24 -24.52 26.15
C ILE A 12 18.05 -23.17 25.45
N PHE A 13 17.53 -22.16 26.14
CA PHE A 13 17.32 -20.83 25.56
C PHE A 13 18.64 -20.13 25.21
N ILE A 14 19.63 -20.22 26.10
CA ILE A 14 20.99 -19.67 25.85
C ILE A 14 21.66 -20.41 24.68
N LEU A 15 21.48 -21.74 24.58
CA LEU A 15 22.03 -22.53 23.48
C LEU A 15 21.41 -22.16 22.13
N MET A 16 20.10 -21.92 22.09
CA MET A 16 19.42 -21.44 20.87
C MET A 16 19.87 -20.02 20.49
N PHE A 17 20.09 -19.14 21.47
CA PHE A 17 20.61 -17.79 21.22
C PHE A 17 22.05 -17.78 20.69
N LEU A 18 22.91 -18.66 21.21
CA LEU A 18 24.29 -18.84 20.71
C LEU A 18 24.33 -19.40 19.28
N MET A 19 23.41 -20.30 18.93
CA MET A 19 23.28 -20.81 17.55
C MET A 19 22.89 -19.71 16.56
N THR A 20 22.05 -18.76 16.95
CA THR A 20 21.69 -17.62 16.09
C THR A 20 22.84 -16.64 15.85
N ILE A 21 23.74 -16.44 16.82
CA ILE A 21 24.93 -15.59 16.65
C ILE A 21 25.96 -16.23 15.70
N LEU A 22 26.14 -17.55 15.77
CA LEU A 22 27.05 -18.27 14.87
C LEU A 22 26.61 -18.24 13.40
N LEU A 23 25.30 -18.14 13.12
CA LEU A 23 24.76 -18.00 11.77
C LEU A 23 24.99 -16.60 11.18
N ILE A 24 25.01 -15.55 12.00
CA ILE A 24 25.25 -14.16 11.55
C ILE A 24 26.72 -13.97 11.13
N ASN A 25 27.67 -14.67 11.75
CA ASN A 25 29.09 -14.62 11.40
C ASN A 25 29.48 -15.34 10.11
N LYS A 26 28.56 -16.06 9.43
CA LYS A 26 28.83 -16.59 8.09
C LYS A 26 28.66 -15.56 6.97
N PHE A 27 28.20 -14.34 7.26
CA PHE A 27 28.34 -13.18 6.37
C PHE A 27 29.74 -12.54 6.52
N ALA A 28 30.79 -13.32 6.27
CA ALA A 28 32.14 -12.80 6.09
C ALA A 28 32.39 -12.64 4.58
N PHE A 29 32.09 -11.45 4.04
CA PHE A 29 32.55 -11.08 2.70
C PHE A 29 34.07 -10.89 2.75
N LYS A 30 34.82 -11.79 2.10
CA LYS A 30 36.25 -11.61 1.84
C LYS A 30 36.44 -10.51 0.80
N ILE A 31 37.30 -9.56 1.16
CA ILE A 31 37.88 -8.55 0.29
C ILE A 31 38.83 -9.23 -0.70
N SER A 32 38.85 -8.78 -1.96
CA SER A 32 40.05 -8.84 -2.80
C SER A 32 40.08 -7.62 -3.70
N ALA A 33 41.05 -6.75 -3.47
CA ALA A 33 41.39 -5.62 -4.32
C ALA A 33 42.45 -6.02 -5.35
N GLN A 34 42.37 -5.36 -6.51
CA GLN A 34 43.32 -5.25 -7.62
C GLN A 34 43.55 -6.46 -8.54
N GLN A 35 43.09 -6.32 -9.79
CA GLN A 35 43.99 -6.08 -10.92
C GLN A 35 43.22 -5.53 -12.13
N THR A 36 43.76 -4.45 -12.70
CA THR A 36 43.35 -3.90 -13.99
C THR A 36 43.76 -4.90 -15.08
N THR A 37 42.80 -5.43 -15.82
CA THR A 37 43.06 -6.04 -17.12
C THR A 37 41.84 -5.82 -18.01
N THR A 38 42.07 -5.11 -19.11
CA THR A 38 41.09 -4.79 -20.13
C THR A 38 40.70 -6.09 -20.84
N THR A 39 39.46 -6.55 -20.67
CA THR A 39 38.89 -7.60 -21.52
C THR A 39 37.44 -7.28 -21.77
N THR A 40 37.16 -6.89 -23.01
CA THR A 40 35.85 -6.53 -23.54
C THR A 40 34.94 -7.74 -23.48
N THR A 41 34.04 -7.79 -22.49
CA THR A 41 32.95 -8.77 -22.44
C THR A 41 31.65 -7.98 -22.43
N GLN A 42 30.93 -8.04 -23.54
CA GLN A 42 29.59 -7.46 -23.68
C GLN A 42 28.66 -8.09 -22.65
N THR A 43 28.39 -7.36 -21.58
CA THR A 43 27.30 -7.68 -20.67
C THR A 43 26.17 -6.73 -21.02
N THR A 44 25.06 -7.28 -21.51
CA THR A 44 23.79 -6.57 -21.65
C THR A 44 23.30 -6.14 -20.28
N THR A 45 23.82 -5.01 -19.80
CA THR A 45 23.28 -4.31 -18.65
C THR A 45 21.92 -3.76 -19.07
N GLN A 46 20.85 -4.49 -18.77
CA GLN A 46 19.52 -3.89 -18.73
C GLN A 46 19.62 -2.67 -17.83
N LYS A 47 19.53 -1.50 -18.46
CA LYS A 47 19.55 -0.20 -17.80
C LYS A 47 18.38 -0.22 -16.81
N VAL A 48 18.66 -0.34 -15.52
CA VAL A 48 17.66 -0.17 -14.47
C VAL A 48 17.09 1.22 -14.68
N GLN A 49 15.87 1.28 -15.23
CA GLN A 49 15.15 2.54 -15.37
C GLN A 49 14.95 3.07 -13.96
N VAL A 50 15.70 4.11 -13.62
CA VAL A 50 15.46 4.92 -12.43
C VAL A 50 14.08 5.53 -12.65
N VAL A 51 13.09 5.03 -11.92
CA VAL A 51 11.75 5.62 -11.93
C VAL A 51 11.91 7.03 -11.38
N ASP A 52 11.74 8.02 -12.25
CA ASP A 52 11.72 9.42 -11.87
C ASP A 52 10.42 9.66 -11.07
N LEU A 53 10.58 9.83 -9.75
CA LEU A 53 9.50 10.09 -8.80
C LEU A 53 9.30 11.59 -8.55
N SER A 54 9.88 12.46 -9.40
CA SER A 54 9.78 13.93 -9.26
C SER A 54 8.34 14.44 -9.39
N ASN A 55 7.49 13.73 -10.13
CA ASN A 55 6.04 13.91 -10.15
C ASN A 55 5.40 12.79 -9.34
N PHE A 56 4.54 13.12 -8.37
CA PHE A 56 3.72 12.13 -7.67
C PHE A 56 3.08 11.21 -8.74
N ALA A 57 3.37 9.91 -8.72
CA ALA A 57 3.10 8.97 -9.81
C ALA A 57 1.61 8.90 -10.22
N TYR A 58 0.73 9.52 -9.43
CA TYR A 58 -0.71 9.60 -9.65
C TYR A 58 -1.21 11.04 -9.73
N SER A 59 -0.44 11.97 -10.30
CA SER A 59 -0.97 13.32 -10.60
C SER A 59 -2.28 13.27 -11.42
N PHE A 60 -2.52 12.17 -12.13
CA PHE A 60 -3.76 11.91 -12.84
C PHE A 60 -4.91 11.38 -11.97
N VAL A 61 -4.66 10.78 -10.81
CA VAL A 61 -5.69 10.37 -9.85
C VAL A 61 -5.98 11.59 -8.98
N ASN A 62 -6.94 12.37 -9.43
CA ASN A 62 -7.46 13.54 -8.72
C ASN A 62 -8.97 13.40 -8.57
N PHE A 63 -9.53 13.84 -7.45
CA PHE A 63 -10.97 13.77 -7.16
C PHE A 63 -11.84 14.57 -8.13
N SER A 64 -11.27 15.52 -8.88
CA SER A 64 -11.97 16.21 -9.97
C SER A 64 -11.95 15.47 -11.30
N SER A 65 -11.26 14.33 -11.40
CA SER A 65 -11.18 13.55 -12.64
C SER A 65 -12.45 12.73 -12.82
N ASN A 66 -13.06 12.84 -14.00
CA ASN A 66 -14.21 12.01 -14.32
C ASN A 66 -13.78 10.55 -14.60
N TYR A 67 -14.73 9.63 -14.43
CA TYR A 67 -14.55 8.18 -14.57
C TYR A 67 -13.87 7.78 -15.90
N ALA A 68 -14.38 8.27 -17.03
CA ALA A 68 -13.85 7.94 -18.35
C ALA A 68 -12.40 8.42 -18.55
N THR A 69 -12.05 9.60 -18.01
CA THR A 69 -10.70 10.15 -18.07
C THR A 69 -9.73 9.29 -17.27
N LEU A 70 -10.13 8.84 -16.07
CA LEU A 70 -9.31 7.93 -15.25
C LEU A 70 -9.07 6.61 -15.98
N GLN A 71 -10.12 6.00 -16.54
CA GLN A 71 -9.98 4.77 -17.34
C GLN A 71 -9.04 4.96 -18.53
N SER A 72 -9.20 6.05 -19.29
CA SER A 72 -8.34 6.33 -20.45
C SER A 72 -6.87 6.44 -20.05
N LYS A 73 -6.58 7.12 -18.94
CA LYS A 73 -5.22 7.29 -18.44
C LYS A 73 -4.61 6.02 -17.86
N LEU A 74 -5.42 5.18 -17.21
CA LEU A 74 -4.98 3.86 -16.76
C LEU A 74 -4.63 2.96 -17.95
N LYS A 75 -5.45 2.95 -19.00
CA LYS A 75 -5.18 2.21 -20.24
C LYS A 75 -3.90 2.67 -20.91
N SER A 76 -3.70 3.99 -21.07
CA SER A 76 -2.47 4.52 -21.67
C SER A 76 -1.22 4.24 -20.83
N SER A 77 -1.38 4.00 -19.53
CA SER A 77 -0.28 3.72 -18.59
C SER A 77 0.02 2.23 -18.42
N SER A 78 -0.58 1.38 -19.24
CA SER A 78 -0.40 -0.09 -19.27
C SER A 78 -0.82 -0.78 -17.97
N TYR A 79 -1.87 -0.29 -17.31
CA TYR A 79 -2.50 -1.04 -16.22
C TYR A 79 -3.42 -2.13 -16.79
N ASN A 80 -3.45 -3.27 -16.12
CA ASN A 80 -4.52 -4.24 -16.25
C ASN A 80 -5.70 -3.76 -15.40
N ILE A 81 -6.87 -3.59 -16.00
CA ILE A 81 -8.02 -2.92 -15.37
C ILE A 81 -9.16 -3.93 -15.18
N GLU A 82 -9.71 -3.98 -13.98
CA GLU A 82 -10.93 -4.70 -13.62
C GLU A 82 -11.95 -3.70 -13.05
N GLU A 83 -13.20 -3.81 -13.47
CA GLU A 83 -14.31 -2.98 -13.01
C GLU A 83 -15.30 -3.84 -12.22
N LYS A 84 -15.77 -3.34 -11.08
CA LYS A 84 -16.76 -4.00 -10.23
C LYS A 84 -17.84 -3.04 -9.79
N ASP A 85 -19.07 -3.50 -9.86
CA ASP A 85 -20.16 -2.97 -9.05
C ASP A 85 -20.01 -3.57 -7.66
N ILE A 86 -19.89 -2.71 -6.65
CA ILE A 86 -19.72 -3.10 -5.26
C ILE A 86 -20.81 -2.43 -4.41
N ASN A 87 -21.11 -3.01 -3.26
CA ASN A 87 -21.96 -2.35 -2.27
C ASN A 87 -21.18 -2.25 -0.96
N SER A 88 -20.44 -1.16 -0.80
CA SER A 88 -19.45 -1.01 0.27
C SER A 88 -19.51 0.39 0.87
N PRO A 89 -19.17 0.56 2.17
CA PRO A 89 -18.98 1.89 2.76
C PRO A 89 -17.98 2.79 2.02
N ASN A 90 -17.10 2.20 1.20
CA ASN A 90 -16.07 2.92 0.47
C ASN A 90 -16.49 3.35 -0.94
N GLY A 91 -17.58 2.81 -1.50
CA GLY A 91 -18.08 3.16 -2.83
C GLY A 91 -19.07 2.16 -3.40
N LYS A 92 -19.76 2.60 -4.47
CA LYS A 92 -20.70 1.80 -5.26
C LYS A 92 -20.05 1.18 -6.49
N PHE A 93 -19.03 1.82 -7.04
CA PHE A 93 -18.25 1.29 -8.16
C PHE A 93 -16.77 1.26 -7.78
N LEU A 94 -16.06 0.27 -8.28
CA LEU A 94 -14.64 0.08 -8.06
C LEU A 94 -13.92 -0.16 -9.38
N ILE A 95 -12.85 0.60 -9.62
CA ILE A 95 -11.82 0.24 -10.59
C ILE A 95 -10.62 -0.31 -9.82
N ILE A 96 -10.22 -1.52 -10.15
CA ILE A 96 -8.95 -2.11 -9.73
C ILE A 96 -7.99 -2.02 -10.92
N ALA A 97 -6.85 -1.37 -10.74
CA ALA A 97 -5.84 -1.24 -11.78
C ALA A 97 -4.49 -1.76 -11.26
N GLU A 98 -3.96 -2.78 -11.91
CA GLU A 98 -2.72 -3.45 -11.52
C GLU A 98 -1.62 -3.24 -12.55
N LYS A 99 -0.41 -2.97 -12.08
CA LYS A 99 0.78 -2.85 -12.91
C LYS A 99 1.96 -3.53 -12.25
N LYS A 100 2.55 -4.48 -12.97
CA LYS A 100 3.80 -5.12 -12.55
C LYS A 100 4.98 -4.19 -12.83
N LEU A 101 5.77 -3.93 -11.80
CA LEU A 101 7.05 -3.24 -11.88
C LEU A 101 8.18 -4.27 -11.74
N ASN A 102 9.43 -3.81 -11.77
CA ASN A 102 10.59 -4.71 -11.75
C ASN A 102 10.72 -5.55 -10.47
N PHE A 103 10.36 -4.99 -9.32
CA PHE A 103 10.52 -5.63 -8.00
C PHE A 103 9.27 -5.46 -7.11
N MET A 104 8.21 -4.85 -7.64
CA MET A 104 6.95 -4.62 -6.94
C MET A 104 5.78 -4.80 -7.90
N THR A 105 4.63 -5.10 -7.35
CA THR A 105 3.35 -4.92 -8.01
C THR A 105 2.65 -3.70 -7.42
N GLU A 106 2.21 -2.80 -8.29
CA GLU A 106 1.44 -1.62 -7.96
C GLU A 106 -0.05 -1.89 -8.21
N LYS A 107 -0.91 -1.63 -7.23
CA LYS A 107 -2.36 -1.80 -7.32
C LYS A 107 -3.06 -0.52 -6.90
N LEU A 108 -3.90 0.00 -7.78
CA LEU A 108 -4.78 1.14 -7.52
C LEU A 108 -6.20 0.60 -7.33
N TYR A 109 -6.86 1.05 -6.28
CA TYR A 109 -8.27 0.81 -6.00
C TYR A 109 -8.95 2.17 -6.00
N LEU A 110 -9.76 2.45 -7.02
CA LEU A 110 -10.46 3.71 -7.19
C LEU A 110 -11.94 3.50 -6.93
N TYR A 111 -12.48 4.14 -5.91
CA TYR A 111 -13.85 3.95 -5.47
C TYR A 111 -14.70 5.15 -5.83
N PHE A 112 -15.89 4.88 -6.36
CA PHE A 112 -16.80 5.89 -6.88
C PHE A 112 -18.19 5.80 -6.25
N ASP A 113 -18.85 6.95 -6.13
CA ASP A 113 -20.24 7.05 -5.65
C ASP A 113 -21.26 6.61 -6.72
N TYR A 114 -22.56 6.71 -6.41
CA TYR A 114 -23.66 6.40 -7.34
C TYR A 114 -23.63 7.21 -8.65
N LYS A 115 -23.00 8.38 -8.66
CA LYS A 115 -22.85 9.27 -9.80
C LYS A 115 -21.51 9.08 -10.53
N LYS A 116 -20.73 8.07 -10.14
CA LYS A 116 -19.38 7.79 -10.63
C LYS A 116 -18.37 8.93 -10.40
N ASN A 117 -18.53 9.69 -9.32
CA ASN A 117 -17.48 10.60 -8.84
C ASN A 117 -16.46 9.82 -8.02
N LEU A 118 -15.17 10.09 -8.19
CA LEU A 118 -14.13 9.49 -7.36
C LEU A 118 -14.25 10.06 -5.94
N ILE A 119 -14.47 9.18 -4.95
CA ILE A 119 -14.66 9.59 -3.55
C ILE A 119 -13.53 9.12 -2.64
N TYR A 120 -12.90 8.01 -3.00
CA TYR A 120 -11.82 7.40 -2.25
C TYR A 120 -10.90 6.64 -3.19
N PHE A 121 -9.61 6.65 -2.91
CA PHE A 121 -8.67 5.76 -3.57
C PHE A 121 -7.63 5.22 -2.61
N GLN A 122 -7.18 4.01 -2.92
CA GLN A 122 -6.04 3.37 -2.29
C GLN A 122 -5.01 3.00 -3.35
N VAL A 123 -3.74 3.21 -3.02
CA VAL A 123 -2.60 2.72 -3.77
C VAL A 123 -1.85 1.76 -2.88
N SER A 124 -1.60 0.55 -3.37
CA SER A 124 -0.78 -0.45 -2.71
C SER A 124 0.44 -0.79 -3.57
N PHE A 125 1.63 -0.74 -2.96
CA PHE A 125 2.85 -1.29 -3.53
C PHE A 125 3.20 -2.54 -2.76
N LEU A 126 3.15 -3.69 -3.42
CA LEU A 126 3.53 -4.98 -2.86
C LEU A 126 4.91 -5.35 -3.42
N CYS A 127 5.90 -5.55 -2.57
CA CYS A 127 7.20 -6.04 -3.02
C CYS A 127 7.12 -7.53 -3.34
N GLU A 128 7.83 -7.96 -4.37
CA GLU A 128 7.90 -9.39 -4.73
C GLU A 128 8.76 -10.13 -3.69
N ASP A 129 8.40 -11.38 -3.35
CA ASP A 129 9.01 -12.15 -2.26
C ASP A 129 10.52 -12.39 -2.42
N ALA A 130 11.01 -12.32 -3.66
CA ALA A 130 12.43 -12.48 -3.98
C ALA A 130 13.31 -11.29 -3.53
N TYR A 131 12.72 -10.18 -3.10
CA TYR A 131 13.45 -8.95 -2.77
C TYR A 131 13.33 -8.59 -1.29
N THR A 132 14.40 -8.00 -0.74
CA THR A 132 14.36 -7.40 0.61
C THR A 132 13.41 -6.21 0.64
N ARG A 133 12.89 -5.83 1.81
CA ARG A 133 12.01 -4.65 2.00
C ARG A 133 12.67 -3.28 1.76
N LYS A 134 13.98 -3.21 1.53
CA LYS A 134 14.74 -1.95 1.36
C LYS A 134 14.18 -1.00 0.28
N PRO A 135 13.69 -1.49 -0.88
CA PRO A 135 13.04 -0.63 -1.87
C PRO A 135 11.74 0.00 -1.36
N LEU A 136 10.95 -0.73 -0.55
CA LEU A 136 9.76 -0.19 0.10
C LEU A 136 10.14 0.91 1.09
N GLU A 137 11.12 0.67 1.96
CA GLU A 137 11.61 1.70 2.91
C GLU A 137 12.04 2.99 2.20
N LYS A 138 12.75 2.87 1.07
CA LYS A 138 13.13 4.03 0.25
C LYS A 138 11.91 4.72 -0.37
N LEU A 139 10.97 3.95 -0.92
CA LEU A 139 9.73 4.49 -1.50
C LEU A 139 8.92 5.25 -0.43
N TYR A 140 8.78 4.68 0.76
CA TYR A 140 8.07 5.29 1.87
C TYR A 140 8.60 6.68 2.23
N GLN A 141 9.92 6.82 2.40
CA GLN A 141 10.51 8.13 2.72
C GLN A 141 10.22 9.17 1.64
N GLN A 142 10.36 8.79 0.36
CA GLN A 142 10.08 9.69 -0.75
C GLN A 142 8.59 10.06 -0.85
N LEU A 143 7.68 9.14 -0.52
CA LEU A 143 6.26 9.42 -0.45
C LEU A 143 5.95 10.40 0.68
N VAL A 144 6.56 10.23 1.86
CA VAL A 144 6.43 11.18 2.98
C VAL A 144 6.88 12.58 2.57
N ASP A 145 8.03 12.73 1.91
CA ASP A 145 8.53 14.02 1.43
C ASP A 145 7.57 14.70 0.45
N LYS A 146 7.00 13.92 -0.49
CA LYS A 146 6.02 14.41 -1.45
C LYS A 146 4.70 14.79 -0.80
N LEU A 147 4.24 14.02 0.18
CA LEU A 147 3.03 14.31 0.94
C LEU A 147 3.21 15.58 1.78
N ASN A 148 4.36 15.73 2.45
CA ASN A 148 4.73 16.96 3.15
C ASN A 148 4.73 18.18 2.22
N THR A 149 5.30 18.05 1.02
CA THR A 149 5.33 19.12 0.02
C THR A 149 3.92 19.52 -0.43
N LYS A 150 3.03 18.55 -0.63
CA LYS A 150 1.69 18.78 -1.20
C LYS A 150 0.65 19.21 -0.17
N TYR A 151 0.66 18.61 1.01
CA TYR A 151 -0.38 18.77 2.02
C TYR A 151 0.13 19.39 3.32
N GLY A 152 1.45 19.58 3.48
CA GLY A 152 2.09 20.02 4.72
C GLY A 152 2.46 18.88 5.66
N GLU A 153 3.07 19.21 6.79
CA GLU A 153 3.54 18.23 7.76
C GLU A 153 2.42 17.35 8.32
N SER A 154 2.77 16.09 8.61
CA SER A 154 1.88 15.09 9.22
C SER A 154 1.34 15.57 10.57
N GLN A 155 0.04 15.40 10.78
CA GLN A 155 -0.63 15.66 12.05
C GLN A 155 -0.46 14.51 13.05
N ASN A 156 -0.17 13.30 12.57
CA ASN A 156 0.04 12.15 13.44
C ASN A 156 1.05 11.18 12.80
N LYS A 157 2.20 11.00 13.46
CA LYS A 157 3.29 10.14 12.99
C LYS A 157 3.10 8.66 13.34
N ASP A 158 2.22 8.34 14.30
CA ASP A 158 1.93 6.95 14.68
C ASP A 158 1.19 6.19 13.57
N TYR A 159 0.43 6.93 12.74
CA TYR A 159 -0.17 6.42 11.51
C TYR A 159 0.81 6.41 10.32
N GLY A 160 2.10 6.66 10.55
CA GLY A 160 3.08 6.91 9.51
C GLY A 160 3.02 8.36 9.03
N TYR A 161 2.17 8.62 8.03
CA TYR A 161 1.81 9.99 7.65
C TYR A 161 0.29 10.12 7.62
N TYR A 162 -0.23 11.16 8.29
CA TYR A 162 -1.64 11.49 8.31
C TYR A 162 -1.83 12.99 8.15
N LYS A 163 -2.68 13.38 7.20
CA LYS A 163 -3.07 14.78 7.04
C LYS A 163 -4.53 14.87 6.60
N LYS A 164 -5.29 15.70 7.33
CA LYS A 164 -6.63 16.11 6.94
C LYS A 164 -6.66 17.60 6.66
N THR A 165 -7.15 17.95 5.47
CA THR A 165 -7.49 19.29 5.01
C THR A 165 -9.02 19.40 4.89
N ASP A 166 -9.53 20.55 4.48
CA ASP A 166 -10.97 20.75 4.29
C ASP A 166 -11.56 19.85 3.20
N THR A 167 -10.77 19.51 2.18
CA THR A 167 -11.25 18.78 0.99
C THR A 167 -10.75 17.35 0.92
N VAL A 168 -9.58 17.06 1.49
CA VAL A 168 -8.91 15.76 1.37
C VAL A 168 -8.38 15.29 2.72
N GLU A 169 -8.56 13.99 2.99
CA GLU A 169 -7.87 13.26 4.04
C GLU A 169 -6.96 12.22 3.39
N VAL A 170 -5.68 12.20 3.78
CA VAL A 170 -4.66 11.29 3.24
C VAL A 170 -3.93 10.58 4.38
N VAL A 171 -3.72 9.27 4.19
CA VAL A 171 -3.01 8.38 5.11
C VAL A 171 -1.97 7.61 4.31
N LEU A 172 -0.74 7.55 4.80
CA LEU A 172 0.27 6.61 4.34
C LEU A 172 0.67 5.74 5.53
N PHE A 173 0.25 4.48 5.49
CA PHE A 173 0.46 3.53 6.59
C PHE A 173 1.95 3.24 6.79
N PRO A 174 2.40 3.08 8.05
CA PRO A 174 3.80 2.81 8.32
C PRO A 174 4.19 1.42 7.81
N ILE A 175 5.48 1.23 7.56
CA ILE A 175 6.05 -0.08 7.25
C ILE A 175 6.21 -0.86 8.56
N TYR A 176 5.51 -1.98 8.68
CA TYR A 176 5.68 -2.93 9.78
C TYR A 176 6.69 -4.03 9.42
N PRO A 177 7.41 -4.62 10.39
CA PRO A 177 8.45 -5.62 10.12
C PRO A 177 8.03 -6.82 9.26
N PHE A 178 6.75 -7.20 9.30
CA PHE A 178 6.18 -8.34 8.58
C PHE A 178 5.33 -7.96 7.36
N LYS A 179 5.18 -6.65 7.09
CA LYS A 179 4.36 -6.17 5.98
C LYS A 179 5.24 -5.99 4.75
N ASN A 180 4.97 -6.74 3.69
CA ASN A 180 5.68 -6.62 2.42
C ASN A 180 5.01 -5.61 1.45
N SER A 181 4.22 -4.70 2.00
CA SER A 181 3.51 -3.69 1.24
C SER A 181 3.49 -2.32 1.90
N ILE A 182 3.34 -1.30 1.07
CA ILE A 182 3.03 0.07 1.50
C ILE A 182 1.68 0.43 0.92
N GLU A 183 0.86 1.10 1.72
CA GLU A 183 -0.46 1.57 1.32
C GLU A 183 -0.59 3.06 1.56
N ILE A 184 -1.07 3.75 0.55
CA ILE A 184 -1.52 5.14 0.62
C ILE A 184 -3.00 5.15 0.37
N GLN A 185 -3.74 5.87 1.20
CA GLN A 185 -5.17 6.09 1.04
C GLN A 185 -5.43 7.58 0.99
N ALA A 186 -6.38 7.98 0.15
CA ALA A 186 -6.92 9.33 0.18
C ALA A 186 -8.42 9.31 -0.09
N LYS A 187 -9.17 10.17 0.59
CA LYS A 187 -10.60 10.41 0.33
C LYS A 187 -10.90 11.89 0.16
N ASN A 188 -11.88 12.18 -0.69
CA ASN A 188 -12.54 13.48 -0.73
C ASN A 188 -13.51 13.56 0.45
N VAL A 189 -13.24 14.42 1.43
CA VAL A 189 -13.98 14.46 2.70
C VAL A 189 -15.48 14.67 2.47
N THR A 190 -15.84 15.64 1.63
CA THR A 190 -17.24 16.00 1.38
C THR A 190 -17.98 14.91 0.63
N LEU A 191 -17.44 14.46 -0.52
CA LEU A 191 -18.11 13.46 -1.35
C LEU A 191 -18.19 12.10 -0.63
N PHE A 192 -17.15 11.73 0.10
CA PHE A 192 -17.14 10.50 0.87
C PHE A 192 -18.18 10.51 1.99
N ASN A 193 -18.29 11.61 2.74
CA ASN A 193 -19.28 11.72 3.82
C ASN A 193 -20.72 11.72 3.27
N GLN A 194 -20.95 12.41 2.15
CA GLN A 194 -22.23 12.37 1.46
C GLN A 194 -22.59 10.93 1.05
N TYR A 195 -21.67 10.25 0.35
CA TYR A 195 -21.86 8.85 -0.03
C TYR A 195 -22.11 7.94 1.18
N SER A 196 -21.34 8.09 2.25
CA SER A 196 -21.51 7.30 3.47
C SER A 196 -22.89 7.48 4.09
N THR A 197 -23.48 8.68 4.00
CA THR A 197 -24.83 8.96 4.50
C THR A 197 -25.88 8.26 3.63
N GLU A 198 -25.75 8.38 2.30
CA GLU A 198 -26.63 7.73 1.33
C GLU A 198 -26.57 6.19 1.46
N TYR A 199 -25.37 5.64 1.58
CA TYR A 199 -25.13 4.20 1.77
C TYR A 199 -25.81 3.67 3.05
N MET A 200 -25.64 4.37 4.18
CA MET A 200 -26.27 3.94 5.44
C MET A 200 -27.80 3.98 5.35
N ALA A 201 -28.37 4.99 4.71
CA ALA A 201 -29.81 5.09 4.50
C ALA A 201 -30.36 3.96 3.60
N GLU A 202 -29.62 3.56 2.54
CA GLU A 202 -29.99 2.42 1.69
C GLU A 202 -29.96 1.10 2.48
N MET A 203 -28.94 0.90 3.31
CA MET A 203 -28.80 -0.31 4.14
C MET A 203 -29.86 -0.41 5.23
N GLU A 204 -30.16 0.69 5.90
CA GLU A 204 -31.22 0.73 6.91
C GLU A 204 -32.60 0.44 6.29
N LYS A 205 -32.88 0.96 5.09
CA LYS A 205 -34.13 0.65 4.37
C LYS A 205 -34.27 -0.84 4.07
N GLY A 206 -33.21 -1.49 3.56
CA GLY A 206 -33.21 -2.92 3.28
C GLY A 206 -33.42 -3.75 4.55
N MET A 207 -32.69 -3.40 5.62
CA MET A 207 -32.83 -4.05 6.93
C MET A 207 -34.24 -3.92 7.49
N ASN A 208 -34.82 -2.72 7.47
CA ASN A 208 -36.16 -2.48 8.00
C ASN A 208 -37.24 -3.24 7.21
N GLN A 209 -37.10 -3.36 5.89
CA GLN A 209 -38.00 -4.15 5.05
C GLN A 209 -37.93 -5.64 5.39
N GLU A 210 -36.73 -6.18 5.55
CA GLU A 210 -36.53 -7.59 5.92
C GLU A 210 -37.09 -7.88 7.32
N VAL A 211 -36.75 -7.06 8.32
CA VAL A 211 -37.27 -7.18 9.70
C VAL A 211 -38.80 -7.12 9.69
N SER A 212 -39.40 -6.18 8.97
CA SER A 212 -40.86 -6.07 8.88
C SER A 212 -41.50 -7.30 8.24
N SER A 213 -40.88 -7.87 7.20
CA SER A 213 -41.36 -9.11 6.58
C SER A 213 -41.33 -10.28 7.56
N ILE A 214 -40.26 -10.42 8.33
CA ILE A 214 -40.12 -11.49 9.33
C ILE A 214 -41.17 -11.33 10.43
N VAL A 215 -41.31 -10.12 10.98
CA VAL A 215 -42.28 -9.84 12.05
C VAL A 215 -43.72 -10.10 11.60
N ASN A 216 -44.09 -9.68 10.39
CA ASN A 216 -45.43 -9.90 9.84
C ASN A 216 -45.75 -11.36 9.49
N THR A 217 -44.77 -12.27 9.59
CA THR A 217 -44.97 -13.71 9.38
C THR A 217 -45.29 -14.45 10.69
N PHE A 218 -45.17 -13.79 11.85
CA PHE A 218 -45.60 -14.28 13.16
C PHE A 218 -47.01 -13.77 13.50
#